data_AF-F3B7A9-F1
#
_entry.id   AF-F3B7A9-F1
#
_cell.length_a   1.000
_cell.length_b   1.000
_cell.length_c   1.000
_cell.angle_alpha   90.00
_cell.angle_beta   90.00
_cell.angle_gamma   90.00
#
_symmetry.space_group_name_H-M   'P 1'
#
loop_
_entity.id
_entity.type
_entity.pdbx_description
1 polymer ?
#
loop_
_entity_poly.entity_id
_entity_poly.type
_entity_poly.pdbx_seq_one_letter_code
_entity_poly.pdbx_strand_id
1 'polypeptide(L)'
;MAIRITEETRTVERQDELYAIGRTTKGDIVTYAKGSSYSSHHQWGTAFDFCRNDGKDPFYDKDGFFSRVGEIGKSIGLEWGGDWKKADKPHFQLPDWGSTTTELKKRYGTPDEFEKTWY
;
A
#
# COMPACT_ATOMS: atom_id res chain seq x y z
N MET A 1 21.12 -4.96 -0.72
CA MET A 1 19.80 -5.05 -1.39
C MET A 1 19.33 -3.63 -1.63
N ALA A 2 19.17 -3.20 -2.87
CA ALA A 2 18.74 -1.83 -3.18
C ALA A 2 17.22 -1.78 -3.37
N ILE A 3 16.56 -0.87 -2.67
CA ILE A 3 15.10 -0.69 -2.63
C ILE A 3 14.78 0.74 -3.04
N ARG A 4 13.65 0.94 -3.71
CA ARG A 4 13.05 2.26 -3.96
C ARG A 4 11.60 2.24 -3.50
N ILE A 5 11.17 3.29 -2.82
CA ILE A 5 9.76 3.53 -2.49
C ILE A 5 9.05 4.06 -3.75
N THR A 6 7.94 3.45 -4.11
CA THR A 6 7.21 3.75 -5.35
C THR A 6 5.93 4.51 -5.12
N GLU A 7 5.29 4.32 -3.97
CA GLU A 7 4.06 5.03 -3.63
C GLU A 7 3.92 5.14 -2.12
N GLU A 8 3.59 6.33 -1.64
CA GLU A 8 3.38 6.61 -0.22
C GLU A 8 1.93 7.01 -0.04
N THR A 9 1.64 8.29 0.19
CA THR A 9 0.28 8.79 0.33
C THR A 9 -0.43 8.89 -1.02
N ARG A 10 -1.71 8.48 -1.09
CA ARG A 10 -2.56 8.60 -2.30
C ARG A 10 -3.71 9.57 -2.07
N THR A 11 -3.94 10.48 -3.00
CA THR A 11 -5.17 11.28 -3.02
C THR A 11 -6.37 10.44 -3.45
N VAL A 12 -7.59 10.98 -3.29
CA VAL A 12 -8.82 10.35 -3.79
C VAL A 12 -8.74 10.14 -5.30
N GLU A 13 -8.29 11.16 -6.03
CA GLU A 13 -8.18 11.13 -7.49
C GLU A 13 -7.20 10.04 -7.93
N ARG A 14 -6.02 9.98 -7.31
CA ARG A 14 -5.03 8.93 -7.58
C ARG A 14 -5.57 7.53 -7.31
N GLN A 15 -6.31 7.36 -6.22
CA GLN A 15 -6.92 6.07 -5.88
C GLN A 15 -8.02 5.68 -6.88
N ASP A 16 -8.81 6.63 -7.36
CA ASP A 16 -9.83 6.40 -8.39
C ASP A 16 -9.23 6.09 -9.77
N GLU A 17 -8.11 6.73 -10.14
CA GLU A 17 -7.32 6.36 -11.32
C GLU A 17 -6.86 4.91 -11.27
N LEU A 18 -6.33 4.46 -10.13
CA LEU A 18 -5.91 3.06 -9.94
C LEU A 18 -7.11 2.11 -9.95
N TYR A 19 -8.24 2.51 -9.36
CA TYR A 19 -9.47 1.72 -9.38
C TYR A 19 -10.03 1.55 -10.81
N ALA A 20 -9.81 2.52 -11.69
CA ALA A 20 -10.25 2.45 -13.09
C ALA A 20 -9.49 1.37 -13.92
N ILE A 21 -8.24 1.03 -13.54
CA ILE A 21 -7.41 0.06 -14.27
C ILE A 21 -8.04 -1.34 -14.23
N GLY A 22 -8.20 -1.94 -15.41
CA GLY A 22 -8.86 -3.24 -15.60
C GLY A 22 -10.38 -3.20 -15.48
N ARG A 23 -10.96 -1.99 -15.32
CA ARG A 23 -12.42 -1.77 -15.27
C ARG A 23 -12.88 -0.87 -16.41
N THR A 24 -12.39 0.37 -16.43
CA THR A 24 -12.71 1.38 -17.46
C THR A 24 -11.48 1.77 -18.28
N THR A 25 -10.27 1.45 -17.82
CA THR A 25 -9.01 1.59 -18.56
C THR A 25 -8.30 0.23 -18.69
N LYS A 26 -7.37 0.11 -19.64
CA LYS A 26 -6.67 -1.14 -19.93
C LYS A 26 -5.59 -1.43 -18.87
N GLY A 27 -5.49 -2.69 -18.44
CA GLY A 27 -4.46 -3.18 -17.51
C GLY A 27 -5.04 -4.24 -16.56
N ASP A 28 -4.20 -4.80 -15.71
CA ASP A 28 -4.65 -5.70 -14.64
C ASP A 28 -5.20 -4.90 -13.46
N ILE A 29 -6.20 -5.44 -12.76
CA ILE A 29 -6.78 -4.78 -11.58
C ILE A 29 -5.70 -4.68 -10.50
N VAL A 30 -5.31 -3.44 -10.17
CA VAL A 30 -4.30 -3.13 -9.14
C VAL A 30 -4.90 -2.78 -7.78
N THR A 31 -6.20 -2.45 -7.72
CA THR A 31 -6.89 -2.18 -6.45
C THR A 31 -8.39 -2.50 -6.52
N TYR A 32 -8.98 -2.77 -5.36
CA TYR A 32 -10.43 -2.91 -5.17
C TYR A 32 -11.05 -1.75 -4.39
N ALA A 33 -10.23 -0.83 -3.86
CA ALA A 33 -10.69 0.34 -3.12
C ALA A 33 -10.93 1.53 -4.05
N LYS A 34 -12.15 2.08 -4.01
CA LYS A 34 -12.48 3.38 -4.62
C LYS A 34 -11.90 4.50 -3.75
N GLY A 35 -11.47 5.60 -4.35
CA GLY A 35 -10.93 6.76 -3.64
C GLY A 35 -11.90 7.32 -2.62
N SER A 36 -13.16 7.53 -3.01
CA SER A 36 -14.21 8.02 -2.11
C SER A 36 -14.56 7.11 -0.92
N SER A 37 -14.08 5.86 -0.91
CA SER A 37 -14.34 4.92 0.17
C SER A 37 -13.33 5.00 1.33
N TYR A 38 -12.22 5.71 1.13
CA TYR A 38 -11.06 5.75 2.05
C TYR A 38 -10.63 4.36 2.55
N SER A 39 -10.72 3.34 1.69
CA SER A 39 -10.49 1.94 2.06
C SER A 39 -9.07 1.45 1.75
N SER A 40 -8.17 2.34 1.31
CA SER A 40 -6.75 2.07 1.15
C SER A 40 -5.93 2.77 2.23
N HIS A 41 -5.02 2.05 2.89
CA HIS A 41 -4.11 2.63 3.90
C HIS A 41 -3.20 3.75 3.34
N HIS A 42 -2.93 3.74 2.03
CA HIS A 42 -2.20 4.83 1.37
C HIS A 42 -2.93 6.16 1.46
N GLN A 43 -4.26 6.16 1.44
CA GLN A 43 -5.02 7.40 1.58
C GLN A 43 -4.89 7.99 2.98
N TRP A 44 -4.54 7.17 3.98
CA TRP A 44 -4.36 7.58 5.38
C TRP A 44 -2.90 7.85 5.74
N GLY A 45 -1.95 7.76 4.80
CA GLY A 45 -0.52 7.91 5.10
C GLY A 45 0.03 6.80 6.02
N THR A 46 -0.61 5.64 6.06
CA THR A 46 -0.25 4.51 6.94
C THR A 46 0.33 3.31 6.18
N ALA A 47 0.63 3.49 4.89
CA ALA A 47 1.18 2.47 4.02
C ALA A 47 2.15 3.06 3.00
N PHE A 48 3.00 2.19 2.45
CA PHE A 48 3.86 2.50 1.32
C PHE A 48 4.13 1.26 0.48
N ASP A 49 4.38 1.48 -0.80
CA ASP A 49 4.80 0.47 -1.77
C ASP A 49 6.30 0.58 -2.07
N PHE A 50 6.94 -0.55 -2.30
CA PHE A 50 8.36 -0.61 -2.67
C PHE A 50 8.62 -1.50 -3.88
N CYS A 51 9.75 -1.26 -4.54
CA CYS A 51 10.27 -2.13 -5.60
C CYS A 51 11.78 -2.30 -5.49
N ARG A 52 12.35 -3.24 -6.26
CA ARG A 52 13.81 -3.35 -6.38
C ARG A 52 14.39 -2.19 -7.16
N ASN A 53 15.61 -1.81 -6.79
CA ASN A 53 16.36 -0.72 -7.40
C ASN A 53 17.82 -1.12 -7.68
N ASP A 54 18.02 -2.35 -8.14
CA ASP A 54 19.34 -2.96 -8.38
C ASP A 54 19.63 -3.20 -9.87
N GLY A 55 18.93 -2.47 -10.75
CA GLY A 55 19.12 -2.52 -12.21
C GLY A 55 18.37 -3.65 -12.93
N LYS A 56 17.68 -4.55 -12.22
CA LYS A 56 16.72 -5.49 -12.83
C LYS A 56 15.34 -4.85 -12.98
N ASP A 57 14.44 -5.55 -13.67
CA ASP A 57 13.01 -5.20 -13.73
C ASP A 57 12.46 -4.97 -12.30
N PRO A 58 11.79 -3.83 -12.00
CA PRO A 58 11.35 -3.46 -10.65
C PRO A 58 10.47 -4.48 -9.92
N PHE A 59 9.79 -5.37 -10.65
CA PHE A 59 8.87 -6.36 -10.10
C PHE A 59 9.35 -7.80 -10.33
N TYR A 60 10.58 -8.00 -10.81
CA TYR A 60 11.18 -9.33 -10.87
C TYR A 60 11.36 -9.91 -9.46
N ASP A 61 10.66 -11.01 -9.20
CA ASP A 61 10.65 -11.69 -7.89
C ASP A 61 11.03 -13.18 -7.95
N LYS A 62 11.48 -13.70 -9.11
CA LYS A 62 11.87 -15.13 -9.20
C LYS A 62 13.10 -15.47 -8.34
N ASP A 63 13.84 -14.46 -7.89
CA ASP A 63 14.97 -14.57 -6.96
C ASP A 63 14.56 -14.34 -5.49
N GLY A 64 13.26 -14.25 -5.18
CA GLY A 64 12.73 -14.07 -3.83
C GLY A 64 13.02 -12.69 -3.23
N PHE A 65 13.19 -11.66 -4.06
CA PHE A 65 13.47 -10.31 -3.60
C PHE A 65 12.40 -9.80 -2.63
N PHE A 66 11.12 -9.87 -3.00
CA PHE A 66 10.05 -9.31 -2.18
C PHE A 66 9.90 -10.08 -0.86
N SER A 67 10.08 -11.40 -0.86
CA SER A 67 10.09 -12.19 0.38
C SER A 67 11.20 -11.76 1.33
N ARG A 68 12.42 -11.50 0.83
CA ARG A 68 13.52 -11.01 1.68
C ARG A 68 13.24 -9.63 2.26
N VAL A 69 12.70 -8.70 1.46
CA VAL A 69 12.33 -7.37 1.96
C VAL A 69 11.15 -7.47 2.94
N GLY A 70 10.17 -8.32 2.63
CA GLY A 70 9.02 -8.65 3.47
C GLY A 70 9.41 -9.06 4.89
N GLU A 71 10.32 -10.04 5.01
CA GLU A 71 10.82 -10.47 6.32
C GLU A 71 11.55 -9.35 7.09
N ILE A 72 12.29 -8.48 6.39
CA ILE A 72 12.93 -7.31 7.03
C ILE A 72 11.89 -6.33 7.54
N GLY A 73 10.88 -5.98 6.73
CA GLY A 73 9.82 -5.06 7.13
C GLY A 73 9.04 -5.58 8.33
N LYS A 74 8.74 -6.89 8.35
CA LYS A 74 8.14 -7.55 9.52
C LYS A 74 9.03 -7.49 10.76
N SER A 75 10.34 -7.68 10.61
CA SER A 75 11.28 -7.61 11.75
C SER A 75 11.35 -6.24 12.43
N ILE A 76 10.95 -5.18 11.73
CA ILE A 76 10.87 -3.80 12.27
C ILE A 76 9.43 -3.38 12.63
N GLY A 77 8.48 -4.32 12.60
CA GLY A 77 7.10 -4.11 13.07
C GLY A 77 6.10 -3.68 12.01
N LEU A 78 6.39 -3.81 10.71
CA LEU A 78 5.42 -3.54 9.64
C LEU A 78 4.56 -4.78 9.33
N GLU A 79 3.31 -4.55 8.94
CA GLU A 79 2.50 -5.57 8.27
C GLU A 79 2.86 -5.61 6.78
N TRP A 80 3.14 -6.82 6.27
CA TRP A 80 3.53 -7.03 4.87
C TRP A 80 2.38 -7.60 4.04
N GLY A 81 2.05 -6.95 2.93
CA GLY A 81 0.99 -7.41 2.01
C GLY A 81 1.28 -8.74 1.32
N GLY A 82 2.55 -9.18 1.31
CA GLY A 82 2.93 -10.50 0.78
C GLY A 82 2.38 -11.69 1.57
N ASP A 83 1.99 -11.49 2.84
CA ASP A 83 1.42 -12.54 3.69
C ASP A 83 -0.12 -12.66 3.54
N TRP A 84 -0.76 -11.76 2.79
CA TRP A 84 -2.20 -11.79 2.58
C TRP A 84 -2.65 -12.94 1.65
N LYS A 85 -3.89 -13.40 1.83
CA LYS A 85 -4.50 -14.46 0.98
C LYS A 85 -4.39 -14.14 -0.51
N LYS A 86 -4.62 -12.87 -0.87
CA LYS A 86 -4.28 -12.32 -2.17
C LYS A 86 -3.09 -11.39 -1.95
N ALA A 87 -1.90 -11.92 -2.20
CA ALA A 87 -0.66 -11.24 -1.89
C ALA A 87 -0.51 -9.94 -2.68
N ASP A 88 -0.13 -8.89 -1.96
CA ASP A 88 0.33 -7.60 -2.50
C ASP A 88 1.77 -7.37 -2.04
N LYS A 89 2.71 -8.00 -2.76
CA LYS A 89 4.11 -8.09 -2.34
C LYS A 89 4.83 -6.75 -2.20
N PRO A 90 4.55 -5.73 -3.04
CA PRO A 90 5.11 -4.40 -2.88
C PRO A 90 4.64 -3.64 -1.63
N HIS A 91 3.56 -4.06 -0.96
CA HIS A 91 2.87 -3.25 0.03
C HIS A 91 3.33 -3.51 1.46
N PHE A 92 3.56 -2.44 2.21
CA PHE A 92 3.64 -2.45 3.67
C PHE A 92 2.66 -1.47 4.30
N GLN A 93 2.21 -1.78 5.51
CA GLN A 93 1.41 -0.87 6.32
C GLN A 93 1.70 -0.94 7.81
N LEU A 94 1.29 0.10 8.53
CA LEU A 94 1.37 0.15 9.99
C LEU A 94 0.29 -0.75 10.62
N PRO A 95 0.67 -1.78 11.41
CA PRO A 95 -0.31 -2.71 11.98
C PRO A 95 -1.21 -2.09 13.05
N ASP A 96 -0.81 -0.98 13.67
CA ASP A 96 -1.55 -0.29 14.73
C ASP A 96 -2.96 0.18 14.29
N TRP A 97 -3.15 0.37 12.97
CA TRP A 97 -4.42 0.78 12.39
C TRP A 97 -5.27 -0.39 11.88
N GLY A 98 -4.82 -1.62 12.12
CA GLY A 98 -5.43 -2.87 11.68
C GLY A 98 -5.25 -3.14 10.18
N SER A 99 -5.58 -4.36 9.74
CA SER A 99 -5.47 -4.74 8.32
C SER A 99 -6.48 -4.04 7.39
N THR A 100 -7.38 -3.20 7.92
CA THR A 100 -8.33 -2.39 7.15
C THR A 100 -8.45 -1.00 7.75
N THR A 101 -8.88 -0.01 6.96
CA THR A 101 -9.07 1.37 7.41
C THR A 101 -10.35 1.59 8.24
N THR A 102 -10.98 0.52 8.74
CA THR A 102 -12.25 0.61 9.48
C THR A 102 -12.13 1.47 10.74
N GLU A 103 -11.08 1.27 11.53
CA GLU A 103 -10.88 2.03 12.76
C GLU A 103 -10.49 3.48 12.47
N LEU A 104 -9.64 3.73 11.46
CA LEU A 104 -9.29 5.07 10.99
C LEU A 104 -10.54 5.87 10.59
N LYS A 105 -11.42 5.28 9.76
CA LYS A 105 -12.70 5.88 9.38
C LYS A 105 -13.60 6.16 10.57
N LYS A 106 -13.69 5.22 11.51
CA LYS A 106 -14.53 5.37 12.71
C LYS A 106 -14.03 6.50 13.61
N ARG A 107 -12.72 6.64 13.77
CA ARG A 107 -12.10 7.58 14.71
C ARG A 107 -11.96 8.99 14.15
N TYR A 108 -11.64 9.13 12.87
CA TYR A 108 -11.30 10.42 12.26
C TYR A 108 -12.25 10.84 11.13
N GLY A 109 -13.04 9.93 10.57
CA GLY A 109 -13.95 10.21 9.46
C GLY A 109 -13.24 10.31 8.11
N THR A 110 -12.25 11.18 7.98
CA THR A 110 -11.48 11.39 6.74
C THR A 110 -9.96 11.35 6.97
N PRO A 111 -9.17 11.08 5.93
CA PRO A 111 -7.71 11.19 6.03
C PRO A 111 -7.21 12.56 6.46
N ASP A 112 -7.81 13.64 5.95
CA ASP A 112 -7.42 15.01 6.31
C ASP A 112 -7.58 15.30 7.81
N GLU A 113 -8.62 14.77 8.46
CA GLU A 113 -8.78 14.90 9.92
C GLU A 113 -7.77 14.05 10.69
N PHE A 114 -7.38 12.90 10.14
CA PHE A 114 -6.32 12.08 10.73
C PHE A 114 -4.95 12.76 10.63
N GLU A 115 -4.62 13.35 9.48
CA GLU A 115 -3.35 14.04 9.24
C GLU A 115 -3.13 15.21 10.22
N LYS A 116 -4.20 15.90 10.63
CA LYS A 116 -4.14 16.96 11.65
C LYS A 116 -3.66 16.49 13.02
N THR A 117 -3.61 15.18 13.28
CA THR A 117 -3.20 14.63 14.58
C THR A 117 -1.72 14.30 14.67
N TRP A 118 -0.95 14.52 13.59
CA TRP A 118 0.47 14.13 13.52
C TRP A 118 1.42 15.11 14.23
N TYR A 119 0.92 16.28 14.64
CA TYR A 119 1.69 17.38 15.24
C TYR A 119 1.13 17.85 16.58
#